data_AF-A0A7S2Z700-F1
#
_entry.id   AF-A0A7S2Z700-F1
#
_cell.length_a   1.000
_cell.length_b   1.000
_cell.length_c   1.000
_cell.angle_alpha   90.00
_cell.angle_beta   90.00
_cell.angle_gamma   90.00
#
_symmetry.space_group_name_H-M   'P 1'
#
loop_
_entity.id
_entity.type
_entity.pdbx_description
1 polymer ?
#
loop_
_entity_poly.entity_id
_entity_poly.type
_entity_poly.pdbx_seq_one_letter_code
_entity_poly.pdbx_strand_id
1 'polypeptide(L)'
;GSPIPWDLLEEGIRAKSPYSVLSLRAMLAVPFFEKALYETPEDELTAESVQALADKVEAEVQGGLSPRPLLSVPHLLSDEASCYYHGYVLAEMAVHQTREYFLSKYGYIVDNPNVGPELTENYWNPGNGEAFLNLVKGLTGKPLSSDAWVEELKEDLETRVSKEKKEYEASVKAGAAIPAEAEEVDLDMRMVLVHGDTVISSTEKDGWKGAQAKFKAFIAENFPAKK
;
A
#
# COMPACT_ATOMS: atom_id res chain seq x y z
N GLY A 1 5.20 -23.00 2.78
CA GLY A 1 3.85 -23.05 2.16
C GLY A 1 4.01 -23.31 0.68
N SER A 2 2.95 -23.68 -0.03
CA SER A 2 2.99 -23.79 -1.50
C SER A 2 2.89 -22.40 -2.15
N PRO A 3 3.56 -22.16 -3.28
CA PRO A 3 3.35 -20.92 -4.06
C PRO A 3 1.89 -20.73 -4.47
N ILE A 4 1.45 -19.47 -4.54
CA ILE A 4 0.12 -19.13 -5.07
C ILE A 4 0.07 -19.53 -6.54
N PRO A 5 -0.97 -20.25 -7.02
CA PRO A 5 -1.08 -20.61 -8.43
C PRO A 5 -1.06 -19.38 -9.34
N TRP A 6 -0.28 -19.45 -10.42
CA TRP A 6 -0.16 -18.35 -11.39
C TRP A 6 -1.52 -17.90 -11.93
N ASP A 7 -2.41 -18.84 -12.28
CA ASP A 7 -3.71 -18.52 -12.87
C ASP A 7 -4.55 -17.61 -11.97
N LEU A 8 -4.42 -17.75 -10.64
CA LEU A 8 -5.11 -16.89 -9.67
C LEU A 8 -4.51 -15.48 -9.62
N LEU A 9 -3.18 -15.37 -9.75
CA LEU A 9 -2.51 -14.07 -9.82
C LEU A 9 -2.89 -13.35 -11.12
N GLU A 10 -2.87 -14.06 -12.25
CA GLU A 10 -3.28 -13.52 -13.54
C GLU A 10 -4.74 -13.06 -13.53
N GLU A 11 -5.65 -13.84 -12.97
CA GLU A 11 -7.05 -13.43 -12.78
C GLU A 11 -7.14 -12.12 -11.99
N GLY A 12 -6.37 -12.00 -10.91
CA GLY A 12 -6.29 -10.78 -10.10
C GLY A 12 -5.77 -9.56 -10.85
N ILE A 13 -4.71 -9.72 -11.67
CA ILE A 13 -4.15 -8.64 -12.50
C ILE A 13 -5.21 -8.16 -13.50
N ARG A 14 -5.82 -9.09 -14.22
CA ARG A 14 -6.85 -8.81 -15.24
C ARG A 14 -8.09 -8.15 -14.65
N ALA A 15 -8.52 -8.57 -13.47
CA ALA A 15 -9.67 -7.97 -12.79
C ALA A 15 -9.42 -6.52 -12.34
N LYS A 16 -8.19 -6.19 -11.94
CA LYS A 16 -7.85 -4.87 -11.39
C LYS A 16 -7.45 -3.85 -12.46
N SER A 17 -6.75 -4.30 -13.50
CA SER A 17 -6.15 -3.41 -14.51
C SER A 17 -7.12 -2.39 -15.14
N PRO A 18 -8.39 -2.73 -15.46
CA PRO A 18 -9.33 -1.76 -16.03
C PRO A 18 -9.67 -0.60 -15.09
N TYR A 19 -9.48 -0.79 -13.78
CA TYR A 19 -9.87 0.16 -12.74
C TYR A 19 -8.71 0.99 -12.19
N SER A 20 -7.47 0.75 -12.62
CA SER A 20 -6.29 1.45 -12.06
C SER A 20 -6.38 2.96 -12.28
N VAL A 21 -6.69 3.39 -13.50
CA VAL A 21 -6.87 4.82 -13.83
C VAL A 21 -8.11 5.39 -13.14
N LEU A 22 -9.21 4.63 -13.09
CA LEU A 22 -10.42 5.07 -12.38
C LEU A 22 -10.14 5.30 -10.88
N SER A 23 -9.35 4.42 -10.27
CA SER A 23 -8.98 4.50 -8.85
C SER A 23 -8.13 5.74 -8.56
N LEU A 24 -7.14 6.04 -9.41
CA LEU A 24 -6.37 7.29 -9.32
C LEU A 24 -7.29 8.51 -9.46
N ARG A 25 -8.17 8.53 -10.47
CA ARG A 25 -9.10 9.65 -10.70
C ARG A 25 -10.04 9.84 -9.51
N ALA A 26 -10.52 8.76 -8.90
CA ALA A 26 -11.34 8.81 -7.70
C ALA A 26 -10.55 9.39 -6.50
N MET A 27 -9.28 9.02 -6.34
CA MET A 27 -8.40 9.58 -5.31
C MET A 27 -8.14 11.08 -5.54
N LEU A 28 -7.93 11.50 -6.80
CA LEU A 28 -7.70 12.90 -7.18
C LEU A 28 -8.95 13.77 -7.01
N ALA A 29 -10.15 13.25 -7.23
CA ALA A 29 -11.38 14.03 -7.11
C ALA A 29 -11.51 14.67 -5.71
N VAL A 30 -11.09 13.95 -4.66
CA VAL A 30 -11.19 14.42 -3.28
C VAL A 30 -10.41 15.72 -3.04
N PRO A 31 -9.08 15.83 -3.28
CA PRO A 31 -8.34 17.06 -3.06
C PRO A 31 -8.74 18.20 -4.02
N PHE A 32 -9.22 17.89 -5.24
CA PHE A 32 -9.78 18.92 -6.12
C PHE A 32 -11.06 19.52 -5.54
N PHE A 33 -11.93 18.68 -4.97
CA PHE A 33 -13.10 19.14 -4.25
C PHE A 33 -12.73 19.92 -2.99
N GLU A 34 -11.82 19.41 -2.15
CA GLU A 34 -11.37 20.11 -0.94
C GLU A 34 -10.84 21.49 -1.29
N LYS A 35 -9.94 21.61 -2.26
CA LYS A 35 -9.41 22.89 -2.69
C LYS A 35 -10.52 23.85 -3.11
N ALA A 36 -11.44 23.41 -3.98
CA ALA A 36 -12.52 24.26 -4.47
C ALA A 36 -13.49 24.68 -3.37
N LEU A 37 -13.80 23.76 -2.44
CA LEU A 37 -14.67 24.02 -1.29
C LEU A 37 -14.06 25.08 -0.37
N TYR A 38 -12.78 24.93 -0.03
CA TYR A 38 -12.08 25.86 0.86
C TYR A 38 -11.76 27.22 0.23
N GLU A 39 -11.79 27.32 -1.10
CA GLU A 39 -11.69 28.58 -1.84
C GLU A 39 -13.05 29.26 -2.08
N THR A 40 -14.16 28.59 -1.76
CA THR A 40 -15.51 29.14 -1.91
C THR A 40 -15.81 30.14 -0.79
N PRO A 41 -16.35 31.34 -1.10
CA PRO A 41 -16.76 32.31 -0.08
C PRO A 41 -17.79 31.72 0.91
N GLU A 42 -17.68 32.08 2.19
CA GLU A 42 -18.54 31.52 3.25
C GLU A 42 -20.03 31.77 3.02
N ASP A 43 -20.41 32.91 2.42
CA ASP A 43 -21.79 33.27 2.11
C ASP A 43 -22.38 32.49 0.92
N GLU A 44 -21.53 31.81 0.14
CA GLU A 44 -21.90 30.92 -0.95
C GLU A 44 -21.97 29.44 -0.51
N LEU A 45 -21.54 29.10 0.71
CA LEU A 45 -21.56 27.74 1.25
C LEU A 45 -22.96 27.33 1.74
N THR A 46 -23.70 26.68 0.84
CA THR A 46 -25.01 26.07 1.10
C THR A 46 -24.95 24.56 0.86
N ALA A 47 -25.89 23.79 1.39
CA ALA A 47 -25.91 22.35 1.12
C ALA A 47 -26.01 22.05 -0.39
N GLU A 48 -26.81 22.84 -1.10
CA GLU A 48 -27.02 22.74 -2.54
C GLU A 48 -25.75 23.08 -3.33
N SER A 49 -25.04 24.17 -2.97
CA SER A 49 -23.81 24.56 -3.66
C SER A 49 -22.66 23.58 -3.42
N VAL A 50 -22.54 23.04 -2.20
CA VAL A 50 -21.54 22.01 -1.87
C VAL A 50 -21.82 20.70 -2.61
N GLN A 51 -23.08 20.28 -2.69
CA GLN A 51 -23.47 19.10 -3.47
C GLN A 51 -23.21 19.31 -4.97
N ALA A 52 -23.60 20.44 -5.53
CA ALA A 52 -23.34 20.77 -6.93
C ALA A 52 -21.84 20.83 -7.24
N LEU A 53 -21.03 21.34 -6.30
CA LEU A 53 -19.58 21.36 -6.42
C LEU A 53 -19.00 19.93 -6.46
N ALA A 54 -19.46 19.04 -5.57
CA ALA A 54 -19.04 17.64 -5.57
C ALA A 54 -19.37 16.95 -6.90
N ASP A 55 -20.62 17.08 -7.37
CA ASP A 55 -21.07 16.49 -8.65
C ASP A 55 -20.23 17.02 -9.83
N LYS A 56 -19.92 18.32 -9.82
CA LYS A 56 -19.05 18.94 -10.83
C LYS A 56 -17.65 18.33 -10.82
N VAL A 57 -17.03 18.21 -9.64
CA VAL A 57 -15.68 17.64 -9.53
C VAL A 57 -15.66 16.17 -9.95
N GLU A 58 -16.67 15.38 -9.60
CA GLU A 58 -16.80 14.00 -10.08
C GLU A 58 -16.91 13.93 -11.61
N ALA A 59 -17.78 14.75 -12.20
CA ALA A 59 -17.96 14.80 -13.65
C ALA A 59 -16.66 15.18 -14.37
N GLU A 60 -15.95 16.20 -13.90
CA GLU A 60 -14.70 16.69 -14.51
C GLU A 60 -13.53 15.72 -14.27
N VAL A 61 -13.31 15.29 -13.03
CA VAL A 61 -12.14 14.52 -12.65
C VAL A 61 -12.33 13.04 -12.90
N GLN A 62 -13.49 12.43 -12.62
CA GLN A 62 -13.74 11.00 -12.81
C GLN A 62 -14.41 10.66 -14.15
N GLY A 63 -15.05 11.65 -14.79
CA GLY A 63 -15.76 11.46 -16.07
C GLY A 63 -17.25 11.13 -15.90
N GLY A 64 -17.81 11.31 -14.70
CA GLY A 64 -19.20 11.07 -14.38
C GLY A 64 -19.41 10.95 -12.86
N LEU A 65 -20.66 10.83 -12.43
CA LEU A 65 -20.98 10.62 -11.01
C LEU A 65 -20.41 9.30 -10.51
N SER A 66 -19.84 9.33 -9.32
CA SER A 66 -19.15 8.17 -8.76
C SER A 66 -20.14 7.18 -8.12
N PRO A 67 -19.95 5.85 -8.26
CA PRO A 67 -20.75 4.86 -7.54
C PRO A 67 -20.56 4.99 -6.02
N ARG A 68 -19.45 5.58 -5.58
CA ARG A 68 -19.23 6.06 -4.23
C ARG A 68 -19.15 7.59 -4.27
N PRO A 69 -20.25 8.30 -3.96
CA PRO A 69 -20.27 9.75 -4.03
C PRO A 69 -19.17 10.40 -3.20
N LEU A 70 -18.61 11.50 -3.68
CA LEU A 70 -17.48 12.22 -3.08
C LEU A 70 -17.80 12.64 -1.65
N LEU A 71 -19.02 13.14 -1.41
CA LEU A 71 -19.49 13.53 -0.06
C LEU A 71 -19.64 12.34 0.92
N SER A 72 -19.51 11.09 0.45
CA SER A 72 -19.45 9.91 1.33
C SER A 72 -18.02 9.61 1.83
N VAL A 73 -17.02 10.38 1.41
CA VAL A 73 -15.64 10.22 1.88
C VAL A 73 -15.54 10.79 3.30
N PRO A 74 -15.31 9.94 4.33
CA PRO A 74 -15.37 10.39 5.72
C PRO A 74 -14.25 11.38 6.07
N HIS A 75 -13.11 11.31 5.38
CA HIS A 75 -11.97 12.22 5.60
C HIS A 75 -12.32 13.70 5.39
N LEU A 76 -13.31 13.99 4.53
CA LEU A 76 -13.80 15.36 4.31
C LEU A 76 -14.45 15.96 5.56
N LEU A 77 -14.96 15.10 6.45
CA LEU A 77 -15.73 15.48 7.63
C LEU A 77 -14.95 15.28 8.93
N SER A 78 -13.73 14.74 8.87
CA SER A 78 -12.89 14.53 10.04
C SER A 78 -11.92 15.68 10.23
N ASP A 79 -11.87 16.22 11.45
CA ASP A 79 -10.96 17.30 11.85
C ASP A 79 -9.50 16.98 11.50
N GLU A 80 -9.07 15.73 11.72
CA GLU A 80 -7.68 15.29 11.53
C GLU A 80 -7.24 15.13 10.07
N ALA A 81 -8.16 15.12 9.09
CA ALA A 81 -7.83 14.82 7.70
C ALA A 81 -8.48 15.72 6.64
N SER A 82 -9.28 16.70 7.06
CA SER A 82 -9.89 17.65 6.13
C SER A 82 -8.86 18.60 5.51
N CYS A 83 -9.00 18.90 4.22
CA CYS A 83 -8.04 19.70 3.44
C CYS A 83 -6.63 19.07 3.37
N TYR A 84 -6.52 17.77 3.66
CA TYR A 84 -5.25 17.05 3.72
C TYR A 84 -5.22 15.81 2.82
N TYR A 85 -6.30 15.53 2.09
CA TYR A 85 -6.40 14.28 1.32
C TYR A 85 -5.37 14.20 0.18
N HIS A 86 -4.90 15.35 -0.30
CA HIS A 86 -3.80 15.42 -1.27
C HIS A 86 -2.53 14.69 -0.78
N GLY A 87 -2.34 14.55 0.53
CA GLY A 87 -1.27 13.74 1.12
C GLY A 87 -1.26 12.29 0.66
N TYR A 88 -2.42 11.66 0.45
CA TYR A 88 -2.50 10.29 -0.09
C TYR A 88 -1.97 10.21 -1.53
N VAL A 89 -2.33 11.18 -2.37
CA VAL A 89 -1.85 11.24 -3.77
C VAL A 89 -0.34 11.44 -3.82
N LEU A 90 0.17 12.36 -3.00
CA LEU A 90 1.62 12.64 -2.91
C LEU A 90 2.39 11.43 -2.37
N ALA A 91 1.83 10.72 -1.38
CA ALA A 91 2.43 9.51 -0.83
C ALA A 91 2.50 8.38 -1.87
N GLU A 92 1.43 8.14 -2.64
CA GLU A 92 1.44 7.16 -3.73
C GLU A 92 2.46 7.51 -4.81
N MET A 93 2.55 8.78 -5.21
CA MET A 93 3.61 9.24 -6.12
C MET A 93 5.01 8.86 -5.59
N ALA A 94 5.25 9.09 -4.29
CA ALA A 94 6.51 8.72 -3.65
C ALA A 94 6.74 7.21 -3.60
N VAL A 95 5.69 6.40 -3.40
CA VAL A 95 5.78 4.93 -3.44
C VAL A 95 6.24 4.45 -4.82
N HIS A 96 5.59 4.90 -5.90
CA HIS A 96 5.97 4.50 -7.25
C HIS A 96 7.39 4.97 -7.61
N GLN A 97 7.75 6.21 -7.26
CA GLN A 97 9.11 6.73 -7.47
C GLN A 97 10.16 5.95 -6.67
N THR A 98 9.85 5.57 -5.43
CA THR A 98 10.75 4.78 -4.58
C THR A 98 10.93 3.36 -5.14
N ARG A 99 9.85 2.75 -5.64
CA ARG A 99 9.91 1.44 -6.31
C ARG A 99 10.77 1.52 -7.57
N GLU A 100 10.59 2.55 -8.40
CA GLU A 100 11.43 2.78 -9.59
C GLU A 100 12.91 2.88 -9.21
N TYR A 101 13.23 3.67 -8.16
CA TYR A 101 14.60 3.83 -7.66
C TYR A 101 15.23 2.49 -7.27
N PHE A 102 14.56 1.70 -6.43
CA PHE A 102 15.11 0.41 -5.99
C PHE A 102 15.19 -0.63 -7.11
N LEU A 103 14.17 -0.70 -7.99
CA LEU A 103 14.21 -1.61 -9.14
C LEU A 103 15.33 -1.23 -10.11
N SER A 104 15.56 0.06 -10.35
CA SER A 104 16.65 0.52 -11.21
C SER A 104 18.02 0.25 -10.59
N LYS A 105 18.16 0.43 -9.28
CA LYS A 105 19.42 0.26 -8.55
C LYS A 105 19.79 -1.20 -8.33
N TYR A 106 18.80 -2.05 -8.03
CA TYR A 106 19.04 -3.42 -7.57
C TYR A 106 18.39 -4.51 -8.41
N GLY A 107 17.45 -4.18 -9.29
CA GLY A 107 16.70 -5.15 -10.10
C GLY A 107 15.58 -5.87 -9.36
N TYR A 108 15.53 -5.82 -8.02
CA TYR A 108 14.49 -6.43 -7.20
C TYR A 108 14.39 -5.74 -5.82
N ILE A 109 13.20 -5.79 -5.21
CA ILE A 109 12.91 -5.13 -3.93
C ILE A 109 12.76 -6.13 -2.79
N VAL A 110 11.88 -7.13 -2.94
CA VAL A 110 11.55 -8.10 -1.88
C VAL A 110 12.79 -8.92 -1.54
N ASP A 111 13.07 -9.10 -0.25
CA ASP A 111 14.24 -9.80 0.30
C ASP A 111 15.62 -9.20 -0.07
N ASN A 112 15.65 -8.00 -0.65
CA ASN A 112 16.91 -7.32 -0.88
C ASN A 112 17.47 -6.75 0.43
N PRO A 113 18.68 -7.16 0.87
CA PRO A 113 19.22 -6.77 2.17
C PRO A 113 19.55 -5.27 2.27
N ASN A 114 19.57 -4.54 1.15
CA ASN A 114 19.89 -3.12 1.11
C ASN A 114 18.66 -2.21 1.21
N VAL A 115 17.46 -2.71 0.84
CA VAL A 115 16.24 -1.87 0.77
C VAL A 115 15.82 -1.40 2.17
N GLY A 116 15.77 -2.31 3.14
CA GLY A 116 15.39 -1.99 4.52
C GLY A 116 16.29 -0.92 5.15
N PRO A 117 17.63 -1.10 5.17
CA PRO A 117 18.55 -0.09 5.68
C PRO A 117 18.41 1.29 5.02
N GLU A 118 18.24 1.35 3.69
CA GLU A 118 18.07 2.64 3.00
C GLU A 118 16.74 3.32 3.36
N LEU A 119 15.64 2.56 3.46
CA LEU A 119 14.36 3.10 3.93
C LEU A 119 14.47 3.59 5.39
N THR A 120 15.17 2.84 6.26
CA THR A 120 15.41 3.24 7.65
C THR A 120 16.16 4.54 7.72
N GLU A 121 17.26 4.67 6.98
CA GLU A 121 18.09 5.87 6.98
C GLU A 121 17.34 7.08 6.45
N ASN A 122 16.60 6.92 5.34
CA ASN A 122 16.07 8.07 4.60
C ASN A 122 14.61 8.40 4.90
N TYR A 123 13.77 7.44 5.29
CA TYR A 123 12.34 7.67 5.55
C TYR A 123 11.96 7.55 7.02
N TRP A 124 12.50 6.58 7.76
CA TRP A 124 12.06 6.33 9.14
C TRP A 124 12.85 7.12 10.19
N ASN A 125 14.18 7.09 10.14
CA ASN A 125 15.04 7.76 11.11
C ASN A 125 14.84 9.28 11.20
N PRO A 126 14.62 10.03 10.09
CA PRO A 126 14.46 11.48 10.17
C PRO A 126 13.18 11.92 10.90
N GLY A 127 12.13 11.09 10.90
CA GLY A 127 10.82 11.45 11.46
C GLY A 127 10.31 12.79 10.92
N ASN A 128 9.80 13.64 11.81
CA ASN A 128 9.35 14.99 11.46
C ASN A 128 10.49 16.03 11.45
N GLY A 129 11.75 15.60 11.52
CA GLY A 129 12.93 16.47 11.43
C GLY A 129 13.26 16.90 10.00
N GLU A 130 12.62 16.31 9.01
CA GLU A 130 12.82 16.61 7.58
C GLU A 130 11.49 16.66 6.84
N ALA A 131 11.37 17.55 5.87
CA ALA A 131 10.15 17.71 5.09
C ALA A 131 9.95 16.53 4.11
N PHE A 132 8.71 16.10 3.92
CA PHE A 132 8.37 14.96 3.06
C PHE A 132 9.03 14.99 1.67
N LEU A 133 8.99 16.14 0.97
CA LEU A 133 9.59 16.26 -0.37
C LEU A 133 11.12 16.10 -0.34
N ASN A 134 11.77 16.50 0.76
CA ASN A 134 13.20 16.32 0.96
C ASN A 134 13.53 14.87 1.30
N LEU A 135 12.68 14.17 2.05
CA LEU A 135 12.83 12.73 2.30
C LEU A 135 12.86 11.96 0.97
N VAL A 136 11.88 12.19 0.09
CA VAL A 136 11.80 11.55 -1.23
C VAL A 136 13.04 11.85 -2.06
N LYS A 137 13.44 13.13 -2.12
CA LYS A 137 14.64 13.54 -2.85
C LYS A 137 15.92 12.96 -2.26
N GLY A 138 16.00 12.81 -0.93
CA GLY A 138 17.12 12.21 -0.23
C GLY A 138 17.33 10.76 -0.63
N LEU A 139 16.26 9.96 -0.61
CA LEU A 139 16.32 8.55 -0.99
C LEU A 139 16.54 8.35 -2.49
N THR A 140 15.73 9.01 -3.33
CA THR A 140 15.70 8.68 -4.78
C THR A 140 16.64 9.56 -5.61
N GLY A 141 17.28 10.56 -5.01
CA GLY A 141 18.14 11.53 -5.68
C GLY A 141 17.41 12.53 -6.60
N LYS A 142 16.08 12.50 -6.66
CA LYS A 142 15.25 13.31 -7.57
C LYS A 142 14.08 13.96 -6.81
N PRO A 143 13.67 15.18 -7.17
CA PRO A 143 12.41 15.74 -6.65
C PRO A 143 11.23 14.80 -6.89
N LEU A 144 10.20 14.88 -6.04
CA LEU A 144 8.97 14.11 -6.23
C LEU A 144 8.37 14.40 -7.62
N SER A 145 8.05 13.33 -8.37
CA SER A 145 7.40 13.36 -9.67
C SER A 145 6.35 12.25 -9.78
N SER A 146 5.38 12.43 -10.68
CA SER A 146 4.36 11.43 -11.00
C SER A 146 4.83 10.43 -12.07
N ASP A 147 6.01 10.63 -12.66
CA ASP A 147 6.43 9.90 -13.86
C ASP A 147 6.37 8.39 -13.68
N ALA A 148 6.94 7.85 -12.60
CA ALA A 148 6.93 6.42 -12.32
C ALA A 148 5.51 5.84 -12.23
N TRP A 149 4.59 6.57 -11.58
CA TRP A 149 3.19 6.13 -11.46
C TRP A 149 2.47 6.20 -12.80
N VAL A 150 2.67 7.29 -13.56
CA VAL A 150 2.07 7.48 -14.88
C VAL A 150 2.55 6.43 -15.88
N GLU A 151 3.84 6.09 -15.88
CA GLU A 151 4.37 5.03 -16.74
C GLU A 151 3.79 3.65 -16.39
N GLU A 152 3.62 3.34 -15.11
CA GLU A 152 2.95 2.10 -14.68
C GLU A 152 1.47 2.04 -15.13
N LEU A 153 0.77 3.18 -15.08
CA LEU A 153 -0.63 3.25 -15.53
C LEU A 153 -0.79 3.16 -17.04
N LYS A 154 0.24 3.51 -17.82
CA LYS A 154 0.27 3.37 -19.28
C LYS A 154 0.59 1.95 -19.74
N GLU A 155 1.16 1.12 -18.87
CA GLU A 155 1.56 -0.23 -19.23
C GLU A 155 0.34 -1.08 -19.64
N ASP A 156 0.40 -1.61 -20.86
CA ASP A 156 -0.60 -2.51 -21.42
C ASP A 156 -0.76 -3.78 -20.57
N LEU A 157 -2.00 -4.27 -20.47
CA LEU A 157 -2.36 -5.43 -19.65
C LEU A 157 -1.57 -6.68 -20.06
N GLU A 158 -1.46 -7.00 -21.34
CA GLU A 158 -0.77 -8.22 -21.77
C GLU A 158 0.74 -8.10 -21.54
N THR A 159 1.28 -6.89 -21.68
CA THR A 159 2.68 -6.61 -21.32
C THR A 159 2.92 -6.89 -19.83
N ARG A 160 2.04 -6.39 -18.96
CA ARG A 160 2.09 -6.61 -17.51
C ARG A 160 2.00 -8.07 -17.14
N VAL A 161 0.99 -8.79 -17.67
CA VAL A 161 0.82 -10.23 -17.43
C VAL A 161 2.07 -11.01 -17.87
N SER A 162 2.62 -10.72 -19.05
CA SER A 162 3.85 -11.38 -19.52
C SER A 162 5.07 -11.09 -18.63
N LYS A 163 5.22 -9.84 -18.17
CA LYS A 163 6.31 -9.44 -17.29
C LYS A 163 6.20 -10.12 -15.92
N GLU A 164 5.04 -9.99 -15.27
CA GLU A 164 4.78 -10.60 -13.96
C GLU A 164 4.88 -12.13 -14.01
N LYS A 165 4.50 -12.77 -15.13
CA LYS A 165 4.67 -14.22 -15.29
C LYS A 165 6.13 -14.64 -15.25
N LYS A 166 6.99 -13.92 -15.96
CA LYS A 166 8.43 -14.18 -15.98
C LYS A 166 9.05 -13.98 -14.61
N GLU A 167 8.67 -12.91 -13.92
CA GLU A 167 9.11 -12.63 -12.55
C GLU A 167 8.64 -13.74 -11.59
N TYR A 168 7.38 -14.15 -11.67
CA TYR A 168 6.81 -15.25 -10.88
C TYR A 168 7.55 -16.57 -11.11
N GLU A 169 7.77 -16.98 -12.37
CA GLU A 169 8.48 -18.22 -12.70
C GLU A 169 9.92 -18.19 -12.17
N ALA A 170 10.60 -17.03 -12.26
CA ALA A 170 11.93 -16.85 -11.71
C ALA A 170 11.93 -16.96 -10.18
N SER A 171 10.97 -16.33 -9.49
CA SER A 171 10.84 -16.40 -8.03
C SER A 171 10.50 -17.82 -7.54
N VAL A 172 9.58 -18.51 -8.19
CA VAL A 172 9.24 -19.91 -7.87
C VAL A 172 10.46 -20.81 -8.04
N LYS A 173 11.25 -20.60 -9.09
CA LYS A 173 12.49 -21.35 -9.33
C LYS A 173 13.58 -21.03 -8.29
N ALA A 174 13.71 -19.77 -7.89
CA ALA A 174 14.67 -19.35 -6.87
C ALA A 174 14.32 -19.94 -5.49
N GLY A 175 13.03 -20.11 -5.21
CA GLY A 175 12.55 -20.59 -3.93
C GLY A 175 12.59 -19.50 -2.85
N ALA A 176 12.13 -19.85 -1.64
CA ALA A 176 12.12 -18.91 -0.52
C ALA A 176 13.56 -18.64 -0.03
N ALA A 177 13.86 -17.37 0.27
CA ALA A 177 15.15 -16.99 0.86
C ALA A 177 15.42 -17.71 2.20
N ILE A 178 14.36 -17.98 2.96
CA ILE A 178 14.39 -18.78 4.18
C ILE A 178 13.62 -20.09 3.92
N PRO A 179 14.29 -21.26 3.94
CA PRO A 179 13.63 -22.55 3.78
C PRO A 179 12.56 -22.79 4.85
N ALA A 180 11.49 -23.51 4.49
CA ALA A 180 10.41 -23.83 5.43
C ALA A 180 10.90 -24.72 6.60
N GLU A 181 11.98 -25.45 6.39
CA GLU A 181 12.59 -26.36 7.35
C GLU A 181 13.56 -25.65 8.30
N ALA A 182 13.91 -24.38 8.04
CA ALA A 182 14.89 -23.61 8.80
C ALA A 182 14.64 -23.77 10.31
N GLU A 183 15.69 -24.22 11.03
CA GLU A 183 15.60 -24.50 12.46
C GLU A 183 15.46 -23.26 13.30
N GLU A 184 16.17 -22.20 12.90
CA GLU A 184 16.12 -20.90 13.52
C GLU A 184 15.85 -19.84 12.46
N VAL A 185 14.99 -18.89 12.83
CA VAL A 185 14.75 -17.67 12.08
C VAL A 185 14.93 -16.54 13.08
N ASP A 186 16.00 -15.78 12.92
CA ASP A 186 16.20 -14.56 13.70
C ASP A 186 15.64 -13.37 12.92
N LEU A 187 14.52 -12.85 13.42
CA LEU A 187 13.86 -11.67 12.86
C LEU A 187 14.32 -10.38 13.55
N ASP A 188 15.27 -10.46 14.50
CA ASP A 188 15.57 -9.39 15.45
C ASP A 188 14.30 -8.84 16.11
N MET A 189 13.36 -9.75 16.41
CA MET A 189 12.02 -9.40 16.87
C MET A 189 11.56 -10.31 18.01
N ARG A 190 10.95 -9.70 19.03
CA ARG A 190 10.20 -10.40 20.07
C ARG A 190 8.74 -10.52 19.67
N MET A 191 8.27 -11.75 19.46
CA MET A 191 6.86 -12.03 19.22
C MET A 191 6.19 -12.59 20.47
N VAL A 192 4.98 -12.11 20.75
CA VAL A 192 4.11 -12.61 21.81
C VAL A 192 2.74 -12.88 21.21
N LEU A 193 2.28 -14.13 21.29
CA LEU A 193 0.96 -14.55 20.81
C LEU A 193 0.00 -14.56 22.00
N VAL A 194 -1.08 -13.80 21.90
CA VAL A 194 -1.98 -13.50 23.00
C VAL A 194 -3.44 -13.74 22.59
N HIS A 195 -4.24 -14.29 23.49
CA HIS A 195 -5.70 -14.34 23.39
C HIS A 195 -6.33 -13.67 24.61
N GLY A 196 -6.92 -12.48 24.41
CA GLY A 196 -7.39 -11.65 25.51
C GLY A 196 -6.24 -11.29 26.45
N ASP A 197 -6.35 -11.69 27.72
CA ASP A 197 -5.30 -11.48 28.73
C ASP A 197 -4.33 -12.67 28.87
N THR A 198 -4.50 -13.71 28.05
CA THR A 198 -3.69 -14.94 28.14
C THR A 198 -2.56 -14.93 27.11
N VAL A 199 -1.31 -14.99 27.59
CA VAL A 199 -0.16 -15.24 26.73
C VAL A 199 -0.13 -16.73 26.37
N ILE A 200 -0.28 -17.04 25.08
CA ILE A 200 -0.24 -18.40 24.54
C ILE A 200 1.22 -18.87 24.44
N SER A 201 2.09 -18.01 23.89
CA SER A 201 3.51 -18.30 23.69
C SER A 201 4.31 -17.04 23.34
N SER A 202 5.63 -17.09 23.49
CA SER A 202 6.53 -16.03 23.01
C SER A 202 7.84 -16.57 22.45
N THR A 203 8.46 -15.84 21.52
CA THR A 203 9.78 -16.22 20.99
C THR A 203 10.86 -16.18 22.06
N GLU A 204 10.74 -15.28 23.05
CA GLU A 204 11.65 -15.17 24.19
C GLU A 204 11.63 -16.41 25.09
N LYS A 205 10.45 -17.01 25.34
CA LYS A 205 10.31 -18.16 26.24
C LYS A 205 10.40 -19.49 25.51
N ASP A 206 9.90 -19.54 24.28
CA ASP A 206 9.64 -20.78 23.56
C ASP A 206 10.51 -20.94 22.30
N GLY A 207 11.30 -19.91 21.94
CA GLY A 207 11.95 -19.84 20.64
C GLY A 207 10.94 -19.72 19.49
N TRP A 208 11.44 -19.57 18.25
CA TRP A 208 10.58 -19.43 17.06
C TRP A 208 9.67 -20.65 16.84
N LYS A 209 10.25 -21.84 16.73
CA LYS A 209 9.49 -23.09 16.49
C LYS A 209 8.56 -23.44 17.65
N GLY A 210 9.00 -23.24 18.90
CA GLY A 210 8.18 -23.55 20.06
C GLY A 210 6.98 -22.60 20.19
N ALA A 211 7.17 -21.31 19.92
CA ALA A 211 6.06 -20.36 19.90
C ALA A 211 5.02 -20.71 18.83
N GLN A 212 5.47 -21.05 17.61
CA GLN A 212 4.56 -21.50 16.55
C GLN A 212 3.83 -22.81 16.90
N ALA A 213 4.52 -23.79 17.49
CA ALA A 213 3.93 -25.06 17.87
C ALA A 213 2.84 -24.90 18.94
N LYS A 214 3.12 -24.10 19.99
CA LYS A 214 2.15 -23.80 21.05
C LYS A 214 0.94 -23.06 20.51
N PHE A 215 1.14 -22.09 19.62
CA PHE A 215 0.03 -21.38 18.99
C PHE A 215 -0.84 -22.31 18.13
N LYS A 216 -0.24 -23.20 17.32
CA LYS A 216 -1.00 -24.19 16.54
C LYS A 216 -1.80 -25.13 17.44
N ALA A 217 -1.22 -25.60 18.54
CA ALA A 217 -1.91 -26.44 19.52
C ALA A 217 -3.11 -25.68 20.13
N PHE A 218 -2.90 -24.45 20.57
CA PHE A 218 -3.96 -23.60 21.11
C PHE A 218 -5.12 -23.42 20.13
N ILE A 219 -4.84 -23.14 18.84
CA ILE A 219 -5.88 -23.02 17.81
C ILE A 219 -6.63 -24.33 17.62
N ALA A 220 -5.93 -25.47 17.54
CA ALA A 220 -6.56 -26.78 17.37
C ALA A 220 -7.47 -27.16 18.55
N GLU A 221 -7.07 -26.79 19.77
CA GLU A 221 -7.82 -27.07 21.00
C GLU A 221 -9.05 -26.17 21.17
N ASN A 222 -8.93 -24.88 20.84
CA ASN A 222 -9.95 -23.87 21.18
C ASN A 222 -10.84 -23.46 20.00
N PHE A 223 -10.38 -23.68 18.76
CA PHE A 223 -11.11 -23.34 17.54
C PHE A 223 -11.12 -24.53 16.56
N PRO A 224 -11.67 -25.70 16.97
CA PRO A 224 -11.72 -26.85 16.09
C PRO A 224 -12.52 -26.53 14.82
N ALA A 225 -12.01 -26.96 13.67
CA ALA A 225 -12.73 -26.82 12.41
C ALA A 225 -14.12 -27.46 12.56
N LYS A 226 -15.16 -26.71 12.18
CA LYS A 226 -16.50 -27.29 12.05
C LYS A 226 -16.41 -28.42 11.02
N LYS A 227 -16.73 -29.64 11.47
CA LYS A 227 -16.85 -30.82 10.59
C LYS A 227 -17.93 -30.61 9.54
#